data_AF-A0AAV1AY27-F1
#
_entry.id   AF-A0AAV1AY27-F1
#
_cell.length_a   1.000
_cell.length_b   1.000
_cell.length_c   1.000
_cell.angle_alpha   90.00
_cell.angle_beta   90.00
_cell.angle_gamma   90.00
#
_symmetry.space_group_name_H-M   'P 1'
#
loop_
_entity.id
_entity.type
_entity.pdbx_description
1 polymer ?
#
loop_
_entity_poly.entity_id
_entity_poly.type
_entity_poly.pdbx_seq_one_letter_code
_entity_poly.pdbx_strand_id
1 'polypeptide(L)'
;MHTSLTPNDKAYWDWSWDELASYDLPASVEYVYNYTGQKMHYVGHSQGTLMAFAALSQGQLLDMLRSVALLSPIAHMNQISSIVTKLAADLFIANDIYWLGIREFNPNADVGAKFLEDICNTLHLNCANLMSLFTGPNCCINSSRIDVYLDHELHPTSTKNLIHFSQMIRTGNIAKLVVLFNDDYVHADFVMGVTAKPVVYDPMIAFFNGY
;
A
#
# COMPACT_ATOMS: atom_id res chain seq x y z
N MET A 1 -7.18 -12.39 12.70
CA MET A 1 -8.48 -11.67 12.87
C MET A 1 -8.58 -11.13 14.29
N HIS A 2 -8.82 -9.83 14.45
CA HIS A 2 -9.01 -9.23 15.77
C HIS A 2 -10.30 -9.74 16.43
N THR A 3 -10.22 -10.10 17.71
CA THR A 3 -11.36 -10.57 18.52
C THR A 3 -11.87 -9.52 19.49
N SER A 4 -11.08 -8.47 19.76
CA SER A 4 -11.38 -7.40 20.72
C SER A 4 -11.38 -5.99 20.13
N LEU A 5 -10.77 -5.79 18.96
CA LEU A 5 -10.70 -4.51 18.25
C LEU A 5 -11.70 -4.49 17.10
N THR A 6 -12.33 -3.34 16.89
CA THR A 6 -13.22 -3.09 15.75
C THR A 6 -12.50 -2.26 14.68
N PRO A 7 -12.93 -2.27 13.42
CA PRO A 7 -12.35 -1.42 12.37
C PRO A 7 -12.37 0.09 12.68
N ASN A 8 -13.20 0.54 13.62
CA ASN A 8 -13.22 1.94 14.07
C ASN A 8 -12.05 2.28 15.03
N ASP A 9 -11.41 1.27 15.62
CA ASP A 9 -10.31 1.45 16.55
C ASP A 9 -9.01 1.67 15.78
N LYS A 10 -8.28 2.74 16.09
CA LYS A 10 -6.98 3.03 15.44
C LYS A 10 -5.98 1.87 15.58
N ALA A 11 -6.04 1.13 16.69
CA ALA A 11 -5.18 -0.02 16.95
C ALA A 11 -5.49 -1.23 16.05
N TYR A 12 -6.70 -1.34 15.51
CA TYR A 12 -7.08 -2.40 14.57
C TYR A 12 -6.21 -2.36 13.29
N TRP A 13 -5.79 -1.16 12.91
CA TRP A 13 -5.03 -0.90 11.69
C TRP A 13 -3.52 -0.75 11.94
N ASP A 14 -3.03 -1.10 13.14
CA ASP A 14 -1.61 -0.95 13.49
C ASP A 14 -0.73 -2.13 13.05
N TRP A 15 -0.86 -2.55 11.80
CA TRP A 15 -0.13 -3.67 11.19
C TRP A 15 0.48 -3.29 9.85
N SER A 16 1.46 -4.06 9.38
CA SER A 16 2.02 -4.04 8.03
C SER A 16 2.16 -5.46 7.50
N TRP A 17 2.75 -5.64 6.31
CA TRP A 17 3.07 -6.98 5.79
C TRP A 17 3.97 -7.78 6.74
N ASP A 18 4.73 -7.15 7.64
CA ASP A 18 5.52 -7.85 8.67
C ASP A 18 4.63 -8.68 9.60
N GLU A 19 3.57 -8.06 10.16
CA GLU A 19 2.61 -8.74 11.01
C GLU A 19 1.84 -9.81 10.23
N LEU A 20 1.45 -9.51 8.99
CA LEU A 20 0.76 -10.49 8.14
C LEU A 20 1.63 -11.71 7.84
N ALA A 21 2.93 -11.51 7.61
CA ALA A 21 3.88 -12.59 7.37
C ALA A 21 4.17 -13.38 8.65
N SER A 22 4.26 -12.71 9.80
CA SER A 22 4.68 -13.31 11.08
C SER A 22 3.53 -14.02 11.82
N TYR A 23 2.29 -13.58 11.61
CA TYR A 23 1.13 -14.06 12.36
C TYR A 23 0.04 -14.63 11.44
N ASP A 24 -0.49 -13.83 10.51
CA ASP A 24 -1.66 -14.23 9.72
C ASP A 24 -1.37 -15.41 8.80
N LEU A 25 -0.25 -15.38 8.06
CA LEU A 25 0.13 -16.46 7.15
C LEU A 25 0.40 -17.77 7.90
N PRO A 26 1.24 -17.81 8.96
CA PRO A 26 1.43 -19.01 9.78
C PRO A 26 0.15 -19.55 10.40
N ALA A 27 -0.68 -18.70 11.01
CA ALA A 27 -1.93 -19.15 11.63
C ALA A 27 -2.89 -19.74 10.59
N SER A 28 -2.99 -19.13 9.41
CA SER A 28 -3.81 -19.64 8.31
C SER A 28 -3.31 -20.98 7.80
N VAL A 29 -1.98 -21.11 7.61
CA VAL A 29 -1.35 -22.34 7.12
C VAL A 29 -1.48 -23.47 8.15
N GLU A 30 -1.23 -23.17 9.41
CA GLU A 30 -1.35 -24.11 10.53
C GLU A 30 -2.79 -24.60 10.69
N TYR A 31 -3.78 -23.71 10.60
CA TYR A 31 -5.18 -24.10 10.69
C TYR A 31 -5.55 -25.15 9.63
N VAL A 32 -5.21 -24.89 8.36
CA VAL A 32 -5.54 -25.82 7.26
C VAL A 32 -4.71 -27.10 7.37
N TYR A 33 -3.43 -27.02 7.74
CA TYR A 33 -2.58 -28.18 7.96
C TYR A 33 -3.15 -29.09 9.05
N ASN A 34 -3.53 -28.52 10.21
CA ASN A 34 -4.10 -29.27 11.33
C ASN A 34 -5.46 -29.87 11.00
N TYR A 35 -6.28 -29.15 10.22
CA TYR A 35 -7.59 -29.63 9.81
C TYR A 35 -7.52 -30.76 8.77
N THR A 36 -6.57 -30.68 7.83
CA THR A 36 -6.48 -31.62 6.70
C THR A 36 -5.48 -32.75 6.91
N GLY A 37 -4.47 -32.55 7.77
CA GLY A 37 -3.30 -33.42 7.92
C GLY A 37 -2.36 -33.42 6.70
N GLN A 38 -2.54 -32.50 5.74
CA GLN A 38 -1.82 -32.49 4.47
C GLN A 38 -0.94 -31.25 4.33
N LYS A 39 0.28 -31.44 3.79
CA LYS A 39 1.14 -30.33 3.39
C LYS A 39 0.53 -29.57 2.21
N MET A 40 0.55 -28.25 2.27
CA MET A 40 -0.14 -27.40 1.31
C MET A 40 0.76 -26.85 0.20
N HIS A 41 0.16 -26.53 -0.93
CA HIS A 41 0.78 -25.73 -1.98
C HIS A 41 0.38 -24.26 -1.78
N TYR A 42 1.33 -23.39 -1.47
CA TYR A 42 1.08 -21.95 -1.36
C TYR A 42 1.24 -21.28 -2.72
N VAL A 43 0.28 -20.44 -3.10
CA VAL A 43 0.37 -19.59 -4.28
C VAL A 43 0.18 -18.14 -3.82
N GLY A 44 1.25 -17.35 -3.90
CA GLY A 44 1.22 -15.93 -3.54
C GLY A 44 1.22 -15.06 -4.78
N HIS A 45 0.50 -13.94 -4.74
CA HIS A 45 0.57 -12.88 -5.74
C HIS A 45 0.94 -11.56 -5.06
N SER A 46 1.80 -10.75 -5.69
CA SER A 46 2.15 -9.41 -5.19
C SER A 46 2.60 -9.45 -3.72
N GLN A 47 1.95 -8.75 -2.79
CA GLN A 47 2.26 -8.78 -1.36
C GLN A 47 2.28 -10.20 -0.75
N GLY A 48 1.44 -11.12 -1.24
CA GLY A 48 1.44 -12.51 -0.76
C GLY A 48 2.80 -13.20 -0.97
N THR A 49 3.53 -12.83 -2.03
CA THR A 49 4.88 -13.35 -2.26
C THR A 49 5.88 -12.84 -1.23
N LEU A 50 5.79 -11.55 -0.87
CA LEU A 50 6.61 -10.93 0.16
C LEU A 50 6.36 -11.58 1.53
N MET A 51 5.09 -11.82 1.86
CA MET A 51 4.72 -12.52 3.08
C MET A 51 5.31 -13.93 3.15
N ALA A 52 5.24 -14.68 2.04
CA ALA A 52 5.84 -16.01 1.96
C ALA A 52 7.37 -15.96 2.09
N PHE A 53 8.05 -15.03 1.40
CA PHE A 53 9.50 -14.85 1.53
C PHE A 53 9.89 -14.56 2.98
N ALA A 54 9.21 -13.60 3.62
CA ALA A 54 9.49 -13.20 4.99
C ALA A 54 9.29 -14.37 5.96
N ALA A 55 8.15 -15.06 5.91
CA ALA A 55 7.86 -16.19 6.79
C ALA A 55 8.86 -17.35 6.61
N LEU A 56 9.16 -17.73 5.36
CA LEU A 56 10.13 -18.80 5.06
C LEU A 56 11.55 -18.43 5.49
N SER A 57 11.97 -17.16 5.32
CA SER A 57 13.29 -16.69 5.74
C SER A 57 13.49 -16.74 7.25
N GLN A 58 12.40 -16.69 8.02
CA GLN A 58 12.38 -16.83 9.48
C GLN A 58 12.26 -18.29 9.93
N GLY A 59 12.29 -19.26 9.01
CA GLY A 59 12.16 -20.69 9.29
C GLY A 59 10.72 -21.15 9.59
N GLN A 60 9.72 -20.30 9.35
CA GLN A 60 8.31 -20.67 9.51
C GLN A 60 7.81 -21.47 8.30
N LEU A 61 6.68 -22.18 8.46
CA LEU A 61 5.93 -22.89 7.40
C LEU A 61 6.63 -24.10 6.75
N LEU A 62 7.91 -24.36 7.02
CA LEU A 62 8.72 -25.37 6.33
C LEU A 62 8.15 -26.80 6.43
N ASP A 63 7.55 -27.16 7.56
CA ASP A 63 6.97 -28.48 7.76
C ASP A 63 5.55 -28.62 7.20
N MET A 64 4.87 -27.49 6.97
CA MET A 64 3.46 -27.43 6.57
C MET A 64 3.27 -27.19 5.07
N LEU A 65 4.28 -26.70 4.36
CA LEU A 65 4.22 -26.45 2.92
C LEU A 65 4.92 -27.54 2.11
N ARG A 66 4.29 -27.91 1.00
CA ARG A 66 4.81 -28.84 -0.02
C ARG A 66 5.53 -28.09 -1.13
N SER A 67 4.98 -26.96 -1.57
CA SER A 67 5.61 -26.07 -2.55
C SER A 67 5.08 -24.64 -2.40
N VAL A 68 5.81 -23.71 -3.00
CA VAL A 68 5.50 -22.28 -2.97
C VAL A 68 5.64 -21.74 -4.40
N ALA A 69 4.56 -21.21 -4.96
CA ALA A 69 4.53 -20.53 -6.25
C ALA A 69 4.35 -19.03 -6.02
N LEU A 70 5.22 -18.22 -6.62
CA LEU A 70 5.27 -16.78 -6.40
C LEU A 70 4.99 -16.05 -7.72
N LEU A 71 3.82 -15.43 -7.82
CA LEU A 71 3.35 -14.71 -8.99
C LEU A 71 3.57 -13.21 -8.80
N SER A 72 4.28 -12.56 -9.74
CA SER A 72 4.69 -11.15 -9.62
C SER A 72 5.37 -10.86 -8.26
N PRO A 73 6.54 -11.48 -8.00
CA PRO A 73 7.16 -11.44 -6.68
C PRO A 73 7.59 -10.02 -6.29
N ILE A 74 7.15 -9.57 -5.12
CA ILE A 74 7.66 -8.36 -4.49
C ILE A 74 8.88 -8.73 -3.66
N ALA A 75 10.05 -8.35 -4.16
CA ALA A 75 11.31 -8.42 -3.44
C ALA A 75 11.92 -7.02 -3.33
N HIS A 76 12.41 -6.45 -4.43
CA HIS A 76 13.00 -5.10 -4.44
C HIS A 76 12.08 -4.12 -5.17
N MET A 77 11.70 -3.02 -4.49
CA MET A 77 10.73 -2.04 -5.02
C MET A 77 11.34 -0.70 -5.44
N ASN A 78 12.66 -0.51 -5.32
CA ASN A 78 13.34 0.73 -5.76
C ASN A 78 13.26 0.99 -7.27
N GLN A 79 12.95 -0.04 -8.06
CA GLN A 79 12.76 0.04 -9.51
C GLN A 79 11.29 -0.03 -9.93
N ILE A 80 10.34 0.28 -9.04
CA ILE A 80 8.94 0.34 -9.39
C ILE A 80 8.71 1.28 -10.59
N SER A 81 7.94 0.83 -11.58
CA SER A 81 7.66 1.58 -12.82
C SER A 81 6.63 2.68 -12.62
N SER A 82 5.84 2.62 -11.54
CA SER A 82 4.87 3.66 -11.21
C SER A 82 5.57 4.90 -10.67
N ILE A 83 5.58 5.96 -11.49
CA ILE A 83 6.11 7.28 -11.13
C ILE A 83 5.33 7.86 -9.94
N VAL A 84 4.00 7.69 -9.91
CA VAL A 84 3.14 8.20 -8.83
C VAL A 84 3.47 7.53 -7.51
N THR A 85 3.56 6.20 -7.49
CA THR A 85 3.88 5.47 -6.26
C THR A 85 5.28 5.84 -5.76
N LYS A 86 6.25 5.97 -6.67
CA LYS A 86 7.60 6.38 -6.31
C LYS A 86 7.63 7.78 -5.70
N LEU A 87 6.98 8.75 -6.34
CA LEU A 87 6.88 10.12 -5.82
C LEU A 87 6.15 10.17 -4.47
N ALA A 88 5.04 9.45 -4.32
CA ALA A 88 4.31 9.37 -3.06
C ALA A 88 5.16 8.77 -1.92
N ALA A 89 6.01 7.79 -2.24
CA ALA A 89 6.96 7.22 -1.29
C ALA A 89 8.07 8.22 -0.94
N ASP A 90 8.65 8.91 -1.91
CA ASP A 90 9.73 9.89 -1.72
C ASP A 90 9.26 11.14 -0.95
N LEU A 91 8.01 11.56 -1.16
CA LEU A 91 7.34 12.64 -0.42
C LEU A 91 6.72 12.18 0.90
N PHE A 92 6.78 10.88 1.20
CA PHE A 92 6.23 10.28 2.42
C PHE A 92 4.75 10.57 2.71
N ILE A 93 3.93 10.65 1.66
CA ILE A 93 2.48 10.91 1.76
C ILE A 93 1.78 9.96 2.74
N ALA A 94 2.18 8.67 2.76
CA ALA A 94 1.63 7.70 3.70
C ALA A 94 1.94 8.03 5.18
N ASN A 95 3.10 8.62 5.46
CA ASN A 95 3.45 9.07 6.81
C ASN A 95 2.56 10.25 7.23
N ASP A 96 2.33 11.22 6.35
CA ASP A 96 1.44 12.35 6.65
C ASP A 96 0.00 11.89 6.92
N ILE A 97 -0.53 10.99 6.09
CA ILE A 97 -1.85 10.38 6.29
C ILE A 97 -1.92 9.68 7.66
N TYR A 98 -0.87 8.93 8.02
CA TYR A 98 -0.78 8.27 9.32
C TYR A 98 -0.74 9.28 10.47
N TRP A 99 0.02 10.37 10.34
CA TRP A 99 0.09 11.45 11.34
C TRP A 99 -1.22 12.21 11.51
N LEU A 100 -1.98 12.41 10.42
CA LEU A 100 -3.35 12.96 10.44
C LEU A 100 -4.36 12.03 11.12
N GLY A 101 -3.94 10.83 11.52
CA GLY A 101 -4.75 9.88 12.27
C GLY A 101 -5.60 8.97 11.40
N ILE A 102 -5.43 9.00 10.08
CA ILE A 102 -6.07 8.09 9.13
C ILE A 102 -5.27 6.78 9.12
N ARG A 103 -5.85 5.74 9.71
CA ARG A 103 -5.19 4.44 9.86
C ARG A 103 -5.60 3.42 8.80
N GLU A 104 -6.82 3.55 8.28
CA GLU A 104 -7.34 2.78 7.17
C GLU A 104 -7.11 3.56 5.87
N PHE A 105 -6.46 2.93 4.91
CA PHE A 105 -6.47 3.39 3.52
C PHE A 105 -7.49 2.56 2.75
N ASN A 106 -8.61 3.18 2.43
CA ASN A 106 -9.67 2.60 1.62
C ASN A 106 -9.81 3.38 0.30
N PRO A 107 -9.27 2.86 -0.81
CA PRO A 107 -9.35 3.52 -2.12
C PRO A 107 -10.78 3.63 -2.66
N ASN A 108 -11.72 2.81 -2.17
CA ASN A 108 -13.13 2.83 -2.57
C ASN A 108 -13.99 3.80 -1.73
N ALA A 109 -13.42 4.42 -0.70
CA ALA A 109 -14.12 5.46 0.05
C ALA A 109 -14.15 6.77 -0.76
N ASP A 110 -15.25 7.53 -0.69
CA ASP A 110 -15.47 8.78 -1.44
C ASP A 110 -14.29 9.77 -1.36
N VAL A 111 -13.60 9.82 -0.22
CA VAL A 111 -12.44 10.70 0.00
C VAL A 111 -11.20 10.18 -0.73
N GLY A 112 -10.99 8.86 -0.74
CA GLY A 112 -9.89 8.21 -1.46
C GLY A 112 -10.07 8.34 -2.97
N ALA A 113 -11.29 8.12 -3.47
CA ALA A 113 -11.62 8.27 -4.88
C ALA A 113 -11.36 9.71 -5.38
N LYS A 114 -11.81 10.73 -4.64
CA LYS A 114 -11.56 12.14 -4.98
C LYS A 114 -10.09 12.52 -4.95
N PHE A 115 -9.35 12.08 -3.92
CA PHE A 115 -7.90 12.34 -3.84
C PHE A 115 -7.15 11.75 -5.02
N LEU A 116 -7.54 10.54 -5.44
CA LEU A 116 -6.97 9.89 -6.62
C LEU A 116 -7.34 10.64 -7.89
N GLU A 117 -8.61 11.02 -8.07
CA GLU A 117 -9.09 11.81 -9.22
C GLU A 117 -8.35 13.16 -9.37
N ASP A 118 -8.06 13.86 -8.26
CA ASP A 118 -7.31 15.12 -8.29
C ASP A 118 -5.83 14.94 -8.71
N ILE A 119 -5.15 13.91 -8.18
CA ILE A 119 -3.78 13.55 -8.61
C ILE A 119 -3.76 13.23 -10.11
N CYS A 120 -4.76 12.50 -10.56
CA CYS A 120 -4.90 12.07 -11.94
C CYS A 120 -5.06 13.22 -12.92
N ASN A 121 -5.95 14.15 -12.61
CA ASN A 121 -6.18 15.35 -13.42
C ASN A 121 -4.92 16.25 -13.45
N THR A 122 -4.24 16.39 -12.31
CA THR A 122 -3.03 17.20 -12.17
C THR A 122 -1.83 16.63 -12.93
N LEU A 123 -1.67 15.30 -12.92
CA LEU A 123 -0.55 14.60 -13.57
C LEU A 123 -0.87 14.11 -15.00
N HIS A 124 -2.03 14.46 -15.54
CA HIS A 124 -2.55 13.98 -16.84
C HIS A 124 -2.51 12.46 -16.99
N LEU A 125 -2.81 11.74 -15.92
CA LEU A 125 -2.81 10.27 -15.91
C LEU A 125 -4.18 9.73 -16.29
N ASN A 126 -4.18 8.60 -17.00
CA ASN A 126 -5.43 7.91 -17.32
C ASN A 126 -5.93 7.17 -16.08
N CYS A 127 -6.88 7.76 -15.39
CA CYS A 127 -7.42 7.22 -14.14
C CYS A 127 -8.66 6.37 -14.27
N ALA A 128 -8.99 5.99 -15.51
CA ALA A 128 -9.80 4.80 -15.75
C ALA A 128 -9.11 3.53 -15.22
N ASN A 129 -7.78 3.55 -15.01
CA ASN A 129 -7.04 2.41 -14.50
C ASN A 129 -6.29 2.76 -13.22
N LEU A 130 -7.05 2.93 -12.14
CA LEU A 130 -6.52 3.16 -10.79
C LEU A 130 -5.50 2.08 -10.37
N MET A 131 -5.67 0.85 -10.86
CA MET A 131 -4.74 -0.25 -10.64
C MET A 131 -3.34 0.04 -11.21
N SER A 132 -3.25 0.76 -12.34
CA SER A 132 -1.96 1.16 -12.93
C SER A 132 -1.22 2.21 -12.11
N LEU A 133 -1.91 2.97 -11.25
CA LEU A 133 -1.24 3.89 -10.32
C LEU A 133 -0.39 3.14 -9.31
N PHE A 134 -0.81 1.95 -8.87
CA PHE A 134 -0.10 1.16 -7.87
C PHE A 134 0.83 0.11 -8.50
N THR A 135 0.43 -0.45 -9.65
CA THR A 135 1.13 -1.57 -10.30
C THR A 135 1.96 -1.18 -11.52
N GLY A 136 1.80 0.06 -12.02
CA GLY A 136 2.42 0.56 -13.24
C GLY A 136 1.60 0.28 -14.51
N PRO A 137 2.09 0.71 -15.69
CA PRO A 137 1.37 0.54 -16.96
C PRO A 137 1.09 -0.94 -17.27
N ASN A 138 -0.14 -1.26 -17.68
CA ASN A 138 -0.55 -2.62 -18.02
C ASN A 138 -1.03 -2.72 -19.48
N CYS A 139 -0.46 -3.65 -20.26
CA CYS A 139 -0.80 -3.90 -21.66
C CYS A 139 -2.07 -4.72 -21.89
N CYS A 140 -2.48 -5.47 -20.87
CA CYS A 140 -3.09 -6.77 -21.05
C CYS A 140 -4.33 -6.99 -20.18
N ILE A 141 -4.65 -6.03 -19.31
CA ILE A 141 -5.95 -5.97 -18.63
C ILE A 141 -7.03 -5.61 -19.65
N ASN A 142 -8.13 -6.36 -19.61
CA ASN A 142 -9.30 -6.07 -20.43
C ASN A 142 -9.98 -4.78 -19.94
N SER A 143 -9.79 -3.69 -20.68
CA SER A 143 -10.33 -2.37 -20.34
C SER A 143 -11.85 -2.35 -20.18
N SER A 144 -12.58 -3.22 -20.89
CA SER A 144 -14.04 -3.31 -20.80
C SER A 144 -14.55 -3.99 -19.53
N ARG A 145 -13.65 -4.52 -18.69
CA ARG A 145 -13.96 -5.16 -17.41
C ARG A 145 -13.29 -4.46 -16.23
N ILE A 146 -12.67 -3.30 -16.45
CA ILE A 146 -11.87 -2.60 -15.43
C ILE A 146 -12.71 -2.26 -14.19
N ASP A 147 -13.95 -1.83 -14.36
CA ASP A 147 -14.85 -1.49 -13.25
C ASP A 147 -15.08 -2.69 -12.32
N VAL A 148 -15.27 -3.89 -12.89
CA VAL A 148 -15.43 -5.14 -12.14
C VAL A 148 -14.15 -5.51 -11.38
N TYR A 149 -12.98 -5.23 -11.96
CA TYR A 149 -11.71 -5.44 -11.27
C TYR A 149 -11.55 -4.44 -10.12
N LEU A 150 -11.85 -3.15 -10.33
CA LEU A 150 -11.72 -2.13 -9.30
C LEU A 150 -12.67 -2.36 -8.11
N ASP A 151 -13.88 -2.85 -8.35
CA ASP A 151 -14.85 -3.18 -7.30
C ASP A 151 -14.39 -4.32 -6.37
N HIS A 152 -13.47 -5.17 -6.82
CA HIS A 152 -13.05 -6.38 -6.09
C HIS A 152 -11.56 -6.47 -5.76
N GLU A 153 -10.69 -5.76 -6.49
CA GLU A 153 -9.25 -5.81 -6.26
C GLU A 153 -8.79 -4.83 -5.18
N LEU A 154 -9.52 -3.72 -5.00
CA LEU A 154 -9.13 -2.63 -4.11
C LEU A 154 -9.75 -2.78 -2.72
N HIS A 155 -9.25 -3.76 -1.97
CA HIS A 155 -9.61 -3.88 -0.55
C HIS A 155 -8.83 -2.91 0.34
N PRO A 156 -9.40 -2.49 1.48
CA PRO A 156 -8.70 -1.61 2.42
C PRO A 156 -7.40 -2.23 2.93
N THR A 157 -6.41 -1.37 3.18
CA THR A 157 -5.16 -1.74 3.84
C THR A 157 -4.84 -0.74 4.94
N SER A 158 -3.94 -1.07 5.86
CA SER A 158 -3.50 -0.08 6.84
C SER A 158 -2.56 0.95 6.20
N THR A 159 -2.65 2.20 6.64
CA THR A 159 -1.69 3.24 6.26
C THR A 159 -0.27 2.85 6.70
N LYS A 160 -0.12 2.11 7.82
CA LYS A 160 1.18 1.57 8.26
C LYS A 160 1.79 0.59 7.26
N ASN A 161 0.97 -0.21 6.57
CA ASN A 161 1.43 -1.08 5.49
C ASN A 161 1.94 -0.26 4.29
N LEU A 162 1.27 0.84 3.94
CA LEU A 162 1.73 1.76 2.89
C LEU A 162 3.05 2.46 3.25
N ILE A 163 3.23 2.86 4.52
CA ILE A 163 4.51 3.38 5.01
C ILE A 163 5.60 2.34 4.81
N HIS A 164 5.31 1.08 5.12
CA HIS A 164 6.29 0.01 4.98
C HIS A 164 6.70 -0.21 3.51
N PHE A 165 5.75 -0.25 2.58
CA PHE A 165 6.07 -0.26 1.15
C PHE A 165 6.86 0.97 0.71
N SER A 166 6.52 2.15 1.21
CA SER A 166 7.25 3.39 0.90
C SER A 166 8.72 3.31 1.36
N GLN A 167 8.98 2.70 2.51
CA GLN A 167 10.35 2.44 2.97
C GLN A 167 11.10 1.47 2.06
N MET A 168 10.45 0.40 1.60
CA MET A 168 11.06 -0.55 0.66
C MET A 168 11.38 0.11 -0.69
N ILE A 169 10.51 1.01 -1.18
CA ILE A 169 10.75 1.79 -2.40
C ILE A 169 11.96 2.70 -2.24
N ARG A 170 12.05 3.47 -1.14
CA ARG A 170 13.14 4.42 -0.91
C ARG A 170 14.49 3.75 -0.66
N THR A 171 14.50 2.69 0.16
CA THR A 171 15.74 2.02 0.58
C THR A 171 16.20 0.94 -0.40
N GLY A 172 15.27 0.38 -1.19
CA GLY A 172 15.51 -0.78 -2.03
C GLY A 172 15.70 -2.10 -1.27
N ASN A 173 15.53 -2.11 0.05
CA ASN A 173 15.76 -3.26 0.89
C ASN A 173 14.46 -3.88 1.40
N ILE A 174 14.46 -5.20 1.57
CA ILE A 174 13.45 -5.92 2.35
C ILE A 174 13.97 -5.97 3.78
N ALA A 175 13.40 -5.14 4.65
CA ALA A 175 13.73 -5.09 6.07
C ALA A 175 12.45 -4.89 6.86
N LYS A 176 12.51 -5.15 8.17
CA LYS A 176 11.39 -4.83 9.07
C LYS A 176 11.11 -3.33 9.05
N LEU A 177 9.86 -2.96 9.32
CA LEU A 177 9.46 -1.56 9.39
C LEU A 177 10.30 -0.81 10.44
N VAL A 178 11.00 0.24 10.02
CA VAL A 178 11.73 1.14 10.93
C VAL A 178 10.97 2.45 11.04
N VAL A 179 10.40 2.74 12.21
CA VAL A 179 9.78 4.05 12.45
C VAL A 179 10.88 5.07 12.66
N LEU A 180 11.24 5.80 11.60
CA LEU A 180 12.13 6.93 11.68
C LEU A 180 11.37 8.11 12.31
N PHE A 181 11.63 8.38 13.58
CA PHE A 181 11.39 9.71 14.16
C PHE A 181 12.48 10.61 13.58
N ASN A 182 12.16 11.36 12.54
CA ASN A 182 13.06 12.37 12.03
C ASN A 182 12.72 13.67 12.75
N ASP A 183 13.58 14.15 13.64
CA ASP A 183 13.34 15.39 14.39
C ASP A 183 13.30 16.63 13.46
N ASP A 184 13.91 16.52 12.27
CA ASP A 184 13.90 17.53 11.20
C ASP A 184 12.82 17.28 10.15
N TYR A 185 11.80 16.46 10.47
CA TYR A 185 10.68 16.24 9.55
C TYR A 185 9.78 17.46 9.49
N VAL A 186 10.04 18.29 8.49
CA VAL A 186 9.15 19.37 8.10
C VAL A 186 7.86 18.72 7.61
N HIS A 187 6.84 18.70 8.47
CA HIS A 187 5.52 18.21 8.13
C HIS A 187 5.09 18.75 6.75
N ALA A 188 4.40 17.93 5.96
CA ALA A 188 3.90 18.38 4.66
C ALA A 188 3.02 19.63 4.79
N ASP A 189 2.42 19.94 5.94
CA ASP A 189 1.72 21.21 6.19
C ASP A 189 2.67 22.44 6.20
N PHE A 190 3.94 22.28 6.57
CA PHE A 190 4.95 23.32 6.56
C PHE A 190 5.57 23.44 5.17
N VAL A 191 5.85 22.33 4.49
CA VAL A 191 6.28 22.36 3.06
C VAL A 191 5.17 22.89 2.17
N MET A 192 3.93 22.41 2.33
CA MET A 192 2.75 23.01 1.72
C MET A 192 2.52 24.42 2.24
N GLY A 193 2.84 24.78 3.48
CA GLY A 193 2.74 26.16 3.96
C GLY A 193 3.64 27.13 3.20
N VAL A 194 4.90 26.76 2.92
CA VAL A 194 5.83 27.58 2.13
C VAL A 194 5.60 27.51 0.62
N THR A 195 5.08 26.39 0.10
CA THR A 195 4.85 26.19 -1.35
C THR A 195 3.39 26.37 -1.79
N ALA A 196 2.43 26.44 -0.87
CA ALA A 196 1.01 26.63 -1.19
C ALA A 196 0.78 27.97 -1.82
N LYS A 197 1.59 28.99 -1.54
CA LYS A 197 1.46 30.28 -2.22
C LYS A 197 1.62 30.13 -3.74
N PRO A 198 2.76 29.66 -4.28
CA PRO A 198 2.91 29.47 -5.73
C PRO A 198 2.08 28.32 -6.32
N VAL A 199 1.80 27.25 -5.57
CA VAL A 199 1.20 26.02 -6.14
C VAL A 199 -0.32 25.95 -5.97
N VAL A 200 -0.88 26.56 -4.93
CA VAL A 200 -2.31 26.45 -4.58
C VAL A 200 -2.99 27.81 -4.60
N TYR A 201 -2.50 28.79 -3.84
CA TYR A 201 -3.12 30.10 -3.70
C TYR A 201 -2.98 30.95 -4.96
N ASP A 202 -1.83 30.97 -5.64
CA ASP A 202 -1.64 31.78 -6.85
C ASP A 202 -2.55 31.30 -8.01
N PRO A 203 -2.67 29.98 -8.30
CA PRO A 203 -3.66 29.47 -9.26
C PRO A 203 -5.11 29.72 -8.82
N MET A 204 -5.42 29.60 -7.53
CA MET A 204 -6.76 29.79 -7.00
C MET A 204 -7.18 31.28 -7.02
N ILE A 205 -6.26 32.20 -6.73
CA ILE A 205 -6.45 33.65 -6.86
C ILE A 205 -6.54 34.05 -8.34
N ALA A 206 -5.75 33.45 -9.23
CA ALA A 206 -5.87 33.65 -10.67
C ALA A 206 -7.23 33.17 -11.21
N PHE A 207 -7.78 32.09 -10.66
CA PHE A 207 -9.13 31.61 -10.95
C PHE A 207 -10.20 32.62 -10.50
N PHE A 208 -10.07 33.21 -9.31
CA PHE A 208 -11.01 34.23 -8.81
C PHE A 208 -10.85 35.61 -9.47
N ASN A 209 -9.68 35.93 -10.02
CA ASN A 209 -9.43 37.17 -10.79
C ASN A 209 -9.63 36.97 -12.31
N GLY A 210 -10.09 35.79 -12.72
CA GLY A 210 -10.25 35.35 -14.11
C GLY A 210 -11.67 35.38 -14.66
N TYR A 211 -12.57 36.14 -14.02
CA TYR A 211 -13.79 36.73 -14.57
C TYR A 211 -14.02 38.12 -13.97
#